data_AF-A0A938BIC7-F1
#
_entry.id   AF-A0A938BIC7-F1
#
_cell.length_a   1.000
_cell.length_b   1.000
_cell.length_c   1.000
_cell.angle_alpha   90.00
_cell.angle_beta   90.00
_cell.angle_gamma   90.00
#
_symmetry.space_group_name_H-M   'P 1'
#
loop_
_entity.id
_entity.type
_entity.pdbx_description
1 polymer ?
#
loop_
_entity_poly.entity_id
_entity_poly.type
_entity_poly.pdbx_seq_one_letter_code
_entity_poly.pdbx_strand_id
1 'polypeptide(L)'
;PAALASLATGQTPAVHGIQGIMWFDRREERYVHYWPSPQSLMIGTFGQVIRDILLNLNGRHLAVAAPTLFEVLENNGVAAAAVNFPICRGPFLHHGQVPIALALLAGLPVGIAIRGPRHLLVGDMLRPLISVPRGLFGRYGISDERAIRYTKRLVKENRARFYLTYLPDNDLRSHHVGPMQNAASLQILDRQIGSLLDSYGSWDVATAEAKWLIVGDHAQTEVGGQEGYSINVYKAFKSVSVLPFGLRGLRSGNHDLAVAANDRSALIYLARPEAQSPVVGELSRWQSVDRIMGREDGGWLWALDPHSGRRMRFRRGGWWRDERGATWEIAGDPGVLDLRESGARLVEGIYPDALSRIEGALTGSEMAISAAPGFEFTTGFKLGHGNHGSLMAGDTVTRAISVGLELPAKPRIIDVLPAIAKSFGLPVPHHLVTSRQA
;
A
#
# COMPACT_ATOMS: atom_id res chain seq x y z
N PRO A 1 -2.74 -0.52 1.64
CA PRO A 1 -2.00 -0.44 2.94
C PRO A 1 -0.49 -0.23 2.82
N ALA A 2 0.22 -0.99 1.97
CA ALA A 2 1.67 -0.85 1.80
C ALA A 2 2.07 0.57 1.35
N ALA A 3 1.46 1.08 0.28
CA ALA A 3 1.71 2.46 -0.19
C ALA A 3 1.36 3.52 0.87
N LEU A 4 0.21 3.38 1.56
CA LEU A 4 -0.16 4.27 2.66
C LEU A 4 0.86 4.23 3.81
N ALA A 5 1.44 3.08 4.12
CA ALA A 5 2.50 2.96 5.12
C ALA A 5 3.79 3.63 4.65
N SER A 6 4.14 3.49 3.37
CA SER A 6 5.28 4.19 2.78
C SER A 6 5.11 5.71 2.81
N LEU A 7 3.90 6.21 2.52
CA LEU A 7 3.56 7.62 2.62
C LEU A 7 3.67 8.12 4.08
N ALA A 8 3.11 7.34 5.02
CA ALA A 8 3.09 7.70 6.43
C ALA A 8 4.48 7.70 7.07
N THR A 9 5.37 6.81 6.64
CA THR A 9 6.67 6.58 7.28
C THR A 9 7.85 7.11 6.50
N GLY A 10 7.67 7.52 5.24
CA GLY A 10 8.77 7.87 4.35
C GLY A 10 9.70 6.70 4.00
N GLN A 11 9.26 5.46 4.23
CA GLN A 11 10.08 4.25 4.12
C GLN A 11 9.45 3.23 3.17
N THR A 12 10.23 2.26 2.71
CA THR A 12 9.75 1.17 1.85
C THR A 12 9.18 0.00 2.68
N PRO A 13 8.45 -0.94 2.05
CA PRO A 13 7.99 -2.18 2.72
C PRO A 13 9.09 -2.97 3.42
N ALA A 14 10.33 -2.89 2.93
CA ALA A 14 11.50 -3.48 3.56
C ALA A 14 11.70 -3.03 5.01
N VAL A 15 11.37 -1.77 5.32
CA VAL A 15 11.61 -1.17 6.64
C VAL A 15 10.32 -1.14 7.46
N HIS A 16 9.19 -0.73 6.88
CA HIS A 16 7.94 -0.60 7.65
C HIS A 16 7.17 -1.91 7.83
N GLY A 17 7.54 -2.98 7.12
CA GLY A 17 7.01 -4.34 7.31
C GLY A 17 5.66 -4.64 6.65
N ILE A 18 4.85 -3.62 6.34
CA ILE A 18 3.59 -3.79 5.60
C ILE A 18 3.84 -4.07 4.11
N GLN A 19 3.84 -5.34 3.70
CA GLN A 19 4.19 -5.75 2.33
C GLN A 19 3.06 -5.61 1.30
N GLY A 20 1.81 -5.58 1.75
CA GLY A 20 0.65 -5.56 0.86
C GLY A 20 -0.67 -5.42 1.60
N ILE A 21 -1.79 -5.53 0.88
CA ILE A 21 -3.09 -5.78 1.50
C ILE A 21 -3.14 -7.19 2.10
N MET A 22 -2.38 -8.10 1.50
CA MET A 22 -2.17 -9.48 1.92
C MET A 22 -0.68 -9.80 1.95
N TRP A 23 -0.24 -10.54 2.97
CA TRP A 23 1.13 -11.06 3.06
C TRP A 23 1.16 -12.30 3.96
N PHE A 24 2.24 -13.08 3.92
CA PHE A 24 2.40 -14.25 4.78
C PHE A 24 3.37 -13.95 5.92
N ASP A 25 2.91 -14.08 7.15
CA ASP A 25 3.75 -13.95 8.34
C ASP A 25 4.45 -15.27 8.62
N ARG A 26 5.77 -15.30 8.39
CA ARG A 26 6.63 -16.46 8.66
C ARG A 26 6.68 -16.84 10.14
N ARG A 27 6.52 -15.88 11.05
CA ARG A 27 6.57 -16.12 12.50
C ARG A 27 5.28 -16.72 13.02
N GLU A 28 4.15 -16.27 12.49
CA GLU A 28 2.83 -16.78 12.84
C GLU A 28 2.35 -17.95 11.96
N GLU A 29 3.15 -18.30 10.94
CA GLU A 29 2.87 -19.24 9.87
C GLU A 29 1.44 -19.08 9.30
N ARG A 30 1.01 -17.84 9.02
CA ARG A 30 -0.34 -17.55 8.52
C ARG A 30 -0.35 -16.41 7.52
N TYR A 31 -1.44 -16.34 6.78
CA TYR A 31 -1.78 -15.13 6.02
C TYR A 31 -2.24 -14.00 6.96
N VAL A 32 -1.69 -12.81 6.72
CA VAL A 32 -2.18 -11.53 7.23
C VAL A 32 -2.90 -10.83 6.09
N HIS A 33 -4.10 -10.32 6.36
CA HIS A 33 -4.94 -9.71 5.34
C HIS A 33 -5.73 -8.55 5.94
N TYR A 34 -5.77 -7.42 5.24
CA TYR A 34 -6.39 -6.17 5.71
C TYR A 34 -7.69 -5.82 4.97
N TRP A 35 -8.30 -6.78 4.27
CA TRP A 35 -9.56 -6.56 3.58
C TRP A 35 -10.64 -7.56 4.01
N PRO A 36 -11.70 -7.12 4.69
CA PRO A 36 -12.82 -8.00 5.01
C PRO A 36 -13.57 -8.32 3.71
N SER A 37 -13.67 -9.60 3.37
CA SER A 37 -14.37 -10.08 2.16
C SER A 37 -15.34 -11.22 2.48
N PRO A 38 -16.33 -11.50 1.62
CA PRO A 38 -17.18 -12.69 1.75
C PRO A 38 -16.35 -13.98 1.87
N GLN A 39 -15.23 -14.05 1.14
CA GLN A 39 -14.30 -15.18 1.23
C GLN A 39 -13.73 -15.35 2.65
N SER A 40 -13.33 -14.26 3.30
CA SER A 40 -12.80 -14.32 4.67
C SER A 40 -13.85 -14.78 5.70
N LEU A 41 -15.13 -14.50 5.45
CA LEU A 41 -16.24 -15.01 6.26
C LEU A 41 -16.41 -16.52 6.05
N MET A 42 -16.43 -16.98 4.80
CA MET A 42 -16.62 -18.40 4.47
C MET A 42 -15.54 -19.31 5.07
N ILE A 43 -14.30 -18.84 5.11
CA ILE A 43 -13.17 -19.62 5.66
C ILE A 43 -12.89 -19.34 7.14
N GLY A 44 -13.75 -18.57 7.83
CA GLY A 44 -13.64 -18.31 9.26
C GLY A 44 -12.50 -17.38 9.70
N THR A 45 -11.88 -16.61 8.78
CA THR A 45 -10.78 -15.69 9.09
C THR A 45 -11.22 -14.24 9.29
N PHE A 46 -12.50 -13.93 9.06
CA PHE A 46 -13.05 -12.57 9.15
C PHE A 46 -12.69 -11.86 10.46
N GLY A 47 -12.84 -12.53 11.60
CA GLY A 47 -12.53 -11.92 12.89
C GLY A 47 -11.06 -11.56 13.06
N GLN A 48 -10.16 -12.39 12.53
CA GLN A 48 -8.73 -12.11 12.50
C GLN A 48 -8.42 -10.91 11.60
N VAL A 49 -9.07 -10.79 10.43
CA VAL A 49 -8.92 -9.65 9.52
C VAL A 49 -9.31 -8.34 10.20
N ILE A 50 -10.44 -8.31 10.92
CA ILE A 50 -10.87 -7.12 11.66
C ILE A 50 -9.88 -6.76 12.77
N ARG A 51 -9.39 -7.75 13.53
CA ARG A 51 -8.34 -7.55 14.53
C ARG A 51 -7.06 -7.00 13.90
N ASP A 52 -6.69 -7.53 12.73
CA ASP A 52 -5.50 -7.12 12.02
C ASP A 52 -5.59 -5.67 11.54
N ILE A 53 -6.76 -5.22 11.06
CA ILE A 53 -6.98 -3.83 10.63
C ILE A 53 -7.00 -2.87 11.82
N LEU A 54 -7.79 -3.17 12.85
CA LEU A 54 -8.06 -2.23 13.94
C LEU A 54 -6.93 -2.14 14.96
N LEU A 55 -6.25 -3.26 15.24
CA LEU A 55 -5.27 -3.34 16.32
C LEU A 55 -3.88 -3.64 15.78
N ASN A 56 -3.72 -4.76 15.06
CA ASN A 56 -2.37 -5.23 14.76
C ASN A 56 -1.68 -4.38 13.69
N LEU A 57 -2.39 -3.76 12.74
CA LEU A 57 -1.79 -2.94 11.68
C LEU A 57 -0.89 -1.86 12.26
N ASN A 58 -1.42 -1.02 13.14
CA ASN A 58 -0.67 0.06 13.79
C ASN A 58 0.10 -0.41 15.04
N GLY A 59 -0.39 -1.43 15.75
CA GLY A 59 0.20 -1.88 17.00
C GLY A 59 1.37 -2.86 16.87
N ARG A 60 1.35 -3.73 15.86
CA ARG A 60 2.28 -4.88 15.77
C ARG A 60 2.94 -5.05 14.40
N HIS A 61 2.18 -4.93 13.32
CA HIS A 61 2.64 -5.20 11.96
C HIS A 61 3.48 -4.05 11.41
N LEU A 62 3.08 -2.80 11.65
CA LEU A 62 3.88 -1.65 11.29
C LEU A 62 5.13 -1.61 12.19
N ALA A 63 6.30 -1.71 11.60
CA ALA A 63 7.55 -1.79 12.34
C ALA A 63 7.77 -0.56 13.23
N VAL A 64 8.20 -0.76 14.48
CA VAL A 64 8.55 0.34 15.40
C VAL A 64 9.74 1.16 14.87
N ALA A 65 10.64 0.52 14.11
CA ALA A 65 11.77 1.16 13.44
C ALA A 65 11.37 2.12 12.30
N ALA A 66 10.10 2.15 11.91
CA ALA A 66 9.54 3.09 10.93
C ALA A 66 8.53 4.03 11.61
N PRO A 67 8.99 5.09 12.31
CA PRO A 67 8.11 6.11 12.86
C PRO A 67 7.20 6.71 11.78
N THR A 68 5.94 6.91 12.09
CA THR A 68 5.02 7.64 11.20
C THR A 68 5.29 9.14 11.26
N LEU A 69 4.77 9.88 10.28
CA LEU A 69 4.72 11.33 10.28
C LEU A 69 3.99 11.88 11.50
N PHE A 70 3.01 11.16 12.04
CA PHE A 70 2.31 11.56 13.26
C PHE A 70 3.24 11.50 14.47
N GLU A 71 4.04 10.43 14.58
CA GLU A 71 5.05 10.30 15.62
C GLU A 71 6.14 11.37 15.48
N VAL A 72 6.65 11.58 14.26
CA VAL A 72 7.67 12.60 13.98
C VAL A 72 7.17 14.01 14.32
N LEU A 73 5.97 14.39 13.90
CA LEU A 73 5.42 15.73 14.11
C LEU A 73 5.07 15.97 15.59
N GLU A 74 4.34 15.07 16.23
CA GLU A 74 3.88 15.25 17.62
C GLU A 74 5.06 15.24 18.60
N ASN A 75 6.07 14.40 18.38
CA ASN A 75 7.28 14.38 19.23
C ASN A 75 8.11 15.67 19.10
N ASN A 76 7.89 16.47 18.05
CA ASN A 76 8.50 17.77 17.85
C ASN A 76 7.53 18.93 18.11
N GLY A 77 6.43 18.69 18.84
CA GLY A 77 5.48 19.72 19.25
C GLY A 77 4.54 20.22 18.14
N VAL A 78 4.49 19.55 16.99
CA VAL A 78 3.56 19.86 15.90
C VAL A 78 2.31 19.00 16.05
N ALA A 79 1.24 19.59 16.60
CA ALA A 79 -0.04 18.90 16.76
C ALA A 79 -0.61 18.45 15.40
N ALA A 80 -0.99 17.18 15.30
CA ALA A 80 -1.42 16.55 14.06
C ALA A 80 -2.84 15.98 14.16
N ALA A 81 -3.46 15.82 12.99
CA ALA A 81 -4.75 15.19 12.82
C ALA A 81 -4.70 14.10 11.74
N ALA A 82 -5.23 12.91 12.05
CA ALA A 82 -5.45 11.83 11.11
C ALA A 82 -6.95 11.58 10.94
N VAL A 83 -7.45 11.70 9.71
CA VAL A 83 -8.87 11.55 9.39
C VAL A 83 -9.07 10.37 8.44
N ASN A 84 -9.63 9.28 8.97
CA ASN A 84 -9.89 8.01 8.28
C ASN A 84 -8.65 7.33 7.66
N PHE A 85 -7.45 7.80 7.97
CA PHE A 85 -6.23 7.23 7.42
C PHE A 85 -5.82 5.95 8.18
N PRO A 86 -5.71 4.79 7.51
CA PRO A 86 -5.48 3.52 8.21
C PRO A 86 -4.15 3.42 8.95
N ILE A 87 -3.10 4.07 8.45
CA ILE A 87 -1.77 4.06 9.06
C ILE A 87 -1.64 5.25 10.00
N CYS A 88 -2.30 5.18 11.13
CA CYS A 88 -2.49 6.31 12.04
C CYS A 88 -1.62 6.29 13.29
N ARG A 89 -0.72 5.32 13.49
CA ARG A 89 0.09 5.21 14.73
C ARG A 89 0.70 6.57 15.13
N GLY A 90 0.52 6.96 16.39
CA GLY A 90 1.05 8.18 16.99
C GLY A 90 1.25 8.04 18.51
N PRO A 91 1.68 9.11 19.20
CA PRO A 91 2.05 8.99 20.61
C PRO A 91 0.86 8.94 21.57
N PHE A 92 -0.35 9.37 21.16
CA PHE A 92 -1.52 9.43 22.04
C PHE A 92 -2.37 8.17 21.97
N LEU A 93 -2.92 7.75 23.11
CA LEU A 93 -3.85 6.62 23.19
C LEU A 93 -5.29 7.12 23.06
N HIS A 94 -6.03 6.59 22.08
CA HIS A 94 -7.44 6.90 21.84
C HIS A 94 -8.30 5.72 22.23
N HIS A 95 -9.31 5.96 23.07
CA HIS A 95 -10.27 4.96 23.47
C HIS A 95 -11.54 5.05 22.60
N GLY A 96 -11.98 3.91 22.08
CA GLY A 96 -13.16 3.80 21.23
C GLY A 96 -14.02 2.61 21.58
N GLN A 97 -15.12 2.50 20.86
CA GLN A 97 -16.05 1.39 21.00
C GLN A 97 -16.28 0.75 19.63
N VAL A 98 -16.02 -0.55 19.56
CA VAL A 98 -16.41 -1.36 18.42
C VAL A 98 -17.88 -1.73 18.59
N PRO A 99 -18.72 -1.65 17.54
CA PRO A 99 -20.09 -2.13 17.61
C PRO A 99 -20.17 -3.56 18.14
N ILE A 100 -21.07 -3.85 19.08
CA ILE A 100 -21.13 -5.13 19.82
C ILE A 100 -21.16 -6.34 18.88
N ALA A 101 -21.97 -6.29 17.82
CA ALA A 101 -22.04 -7.37 16.83
C ALA A 101 -20.69 -7.62 16.14
N LEU A 102 -19.94 -6.56 15.81
CA LEU A 102 -18.61 -6.68 15.21
C LEU A 102 -17.58 -7.17 16.24
N ALA A 103 -17.67 -6.72 17.50
CA ALA A 103 -16.81 -7.16 18.59
C ALA A 103 -16.95 -8.68 18.83
N LEU A 104 -18.18 -9.19 18.89
CA LEU A 104 -18.47 -10.62 19.01
C LEU A 104 -17.92 -11.41 17.83
N LEU A 105 -18.22 -10.98 16.59
CA LEU A 105 -17.75 -11.63 15.37
C LEU A 105 -16.21 -11.66 15.28
N ALA A 106 -15.54 -10.61 15.76
CA ALA A 106 -14.08 -10.48 15.70
C ALA A 106 -13.34 -11.05 16.93
N GLY A 107 -14.06 -11.54 17.94
CA GLY A 107 -13.50 -11.92 19.23
C GLY A 107 -12.73 -10.78 19.90
N LEU A 108 -13.17 -9.53 19.67
CA LEU A 108 -12.56 -8.33 20.20
C LEU A 108 -13.29 -7.85 21.45
N PRO A 109 -12.60 -7.18 22.39
CA PRO A 109 -13.30 -6.43 23.42
C PRO A 109 -14.12 -5.30 22.78
N VAL A 110 -15.27 -4.96 23.37
CA VAL A 110 -16.10 -3.83 22.93
C VAL A 110 -15.33 -2.51 23.03
N GLY A 111 -14.55 -2.35 24.10
CA GLY A 111 -13.61 -1.24 24.25
C GLY A 111 -12.30 -1.54 23.54
N ILE A 112 -11.86 -0.63 22.68
CA ILE A 112 -10.56 -0.70 22.02
C ILE A 112 -9.72 0.53 22.35
N ALA A 113 -8.40 0.36 22.27
CA ALA A 113 -7.44 1.44 22.40
C ALA A 113 -6.53 1.44 21.17
N ILE A 114 -6.51 2.55 20.44
CA ILE A 114 -5.69 2.74 19.23
C ILE A 114 -4.74 3.89 19.48
N ARG A 115 -3.47 3.73 19.12
CA ARG A 115 -2.49 4.81 19.16
C ARG A 115 -2.62 5.71 17.94
N GLY A 116 -2.56 7.03 18.13
CA GLY A 116 -2.65 8.01 17.05
C GLY A 116 -2.11 9.40 17.37
N PRO A 117 -2.18 10.34 16.40
CA PRO A 117 -1.91 11.75 16.67
C PRO A 117 -2.96 12.35 17.61
N ARG A 118 -2.77 13.60 18.04
CA ARG A 118 -3.66 14.27 19.00
C ARG A 118 -5.12 14.27 18.57
N HIS A 119 -5.39 14.41 17.27
CA HIS A 119 -6.73 14.32 16.70
C HIS A 119 -6.84 13.11 15.79
N LEU A 120 -7.67 12.14 16.15
CA LEU A 120 -7.85 10.91 15.38
C LEU A 120 -9.33 10.67 15.11
N LEU A 121 -9.68 10.49 13.84
CA LEU A 121 -10.96 9.95 13.40
C LEU A 121 -10.74 8.63 12.67
N VAL A 122 -11.42 7.58 13.12
CA VAL A 122 -11.46 6.27 12.46
C VAL A 122 -12.93 5.87 12.29
N GLY A 123 -13.55 6.33 11.21
CA GLY A 123 -14.97 6.17 10.96
C GLY A 123 -15.82 6.53 12.17
N ASP A 124 -16.79 5.68 12.48
CA ASP A 124 -17.70 5.78 13.62
C ASP A 124 -17.18 5.06 14.89
N MET A 125 -15.95 4.52 14.87
CA MET A 125 -15.43 3.63 15.94
C MET A 125 -14.78 4.40 17.11
N LEU A 126 -14.23 5.58 16.84
CA LEU A 126 -13.74 6.50 17.87
C LEU A 126 -14.78 7.60 18.06
N ARG A 127 -15.12 7.91 19.32
CA ARG A 127 -16.23 8.80 19.75
C ARG A 127 -16.59 9.87 18.68
N PRO A 128 -17.72 9.71 17.97
CA PRO A 128 -18.10 10.70 16.98
C PRO A 128 -18.44 12.03 17.67
N LEU A 129 -17.89 13.13 17.17
CA LEU A 129 -18.43 14.47 17.44
C LEU A 129 -19.79 14.68 16.73
N ILE A 130 -20.21 13.75 15.87
CA ILE A 130 -21.49 13.75 15.12
C ILE A 130 -22.00 12.30 15.02
N SER A 131 -23.10 11.97 15.69
CA SER A 131 -23.68 10.62 15.71
C SER A 131 -24.70 10.42 14.58
N VAL A 132 -24.34 9.61 13.57
CA VAL A 132 -25.29 8.68 12.93
C VAL A 132 -24.48 7.45 12.52
N PRO A 133 -24.61 6.31 13.20
CA PRO A 133 -23.99 5.06 12.78
C PRO A 133 -24.67 4.58 11.50
N ARG A 134 -23.90 4.33 10.43
CA ARG A 134 -24.37 3.48 9.32
C ARG A 134 -23.53 2.21 9.37
N GLY A 135 -24.19 1.05 9.41
CA GLY A 135 -23.57 -0.27 9.66
C GLY A 135 -22.57 -0.71 8.58
N LEU A 136 -22.39 -2.02 8.40
CA LEU A 136 -21.43 -2.59 7.43
C LEU A 136 -21.57 -1.97 6.03
N PHE A 137 -22.81 -1.77 5.56
CA PHE A 137 -23.15 -1.15 4.27
C PHE A 137 -22.89 0.36 4.21
N GLY A 138 -22.74 1.03 5.35
CA GLY A 138 -22.35 2.43 5.48
C GLY A 138 -20.86 2.64 5.68
N ARG A 139 -20.03 1.61 5.49
CA ARG A 139 -18.57 1.64 5.62
C ARG A 139 -18.10 2.15 6.99
N TYR A 140 -18.93 1.98 8.03
CA TYR A 140 -18.73 2.56 9.36
C TYR A 140 -18.35 4.05 9.32
N GLY A 141 -18.87 4.80 8.35
CA GLY A 141 -18.58 6.23 8.22
C GLY A 141 -17.24 6.61 7.59
N ILE A 142 -16.54 5.66 6.98
CA ILE A 142 -15.37 5.95 6.15
C ILE A 142 -15.87 6.32 4.74
N SER A 143 -15.93 7.63 4.47
CA SER A 143 -16.26 8.21 3.16
C SER A 143 -15.61 9.59 3.00
N ASP A 144 -15.51 10.06 1.76
CA ASP A 144 -14.91 11.36 1.43
C ASP A 144 -15.68 12.50 2.12
N GLU A 145 -17.01 12.46 2.02
CA GLU A 145 -17.90 13.48 2.61
C GLU A 145 -17.70 13.64 4.13
N ARG A 146 -17.61 12.53 4.86
CA ARG A 146 -17.44 12.56 6.33
C ARG A 146 -16.02 13.00 6.70
N ALA A 147 -15.02 12.52 5.96
CA ALA A 147 -13.63 12.91 6.15
C ALA A 147 -13.44 14.43 5.94
N ILE A 148 -13.99 14.99 4.87
CA ILE A 148 -13.96 16.44 4.62
C ILE A 148 -14.73 17.21 5.68
N ARG A 149 -15.95 16.79 6.05
CA ARG A 149 -16.73 17.46 7.09
C ARG A 149 -15.96 17.58 8.42
N TYR A 150 -15.32 16.49 8.84
CA TYR A 150 -14.52 16.49 10.07
C TYR A 150 -13.28 17.38 9.93
N THR A 151 -12.58 17.31 8.80
CA THR A 151 -11.41 18.16 8.52
C THR A 151 -11.78 19.64 8.57
N LYS A 152 -12.87 20.05 7.90
CA LYS A 152 -13.39 21.43 7.95
C LYS A 152 -13.64 21.93 9.37
N ARG A 153 -14.17 21.06 10.24
CA ARG A 153 -14.40 21.41 11.64
C ARG A 153 -13.08 21.64 12.38
N LEU A 154 -12.10 20.75 12.22
CA LEU A 154 -10.80 20.90 12.87
C LEU A 154 -10.01 22.12 12.37
N VAL A 155 -10.17 22.50 11.09
CA VAL A 155 -9.61 23.72 10.51
C VAL A 155 -10.26 24.94 11.16
N LYS A 156 -11.60 25.02 11.17
CA LYS A 156 -12.33 26.15 11.78
C LYS A 156 -12.06 26.33 13.26
N GLU A 157 -11.86 25.23 13.98
CA GLU A 157 -11.52 25.26 15.41
C GLU A 157 -10.00 25.41 15.68
N ASN A 158 -9.17 25.52 14.63
CA ASN A 158 -7.71 25.62 14.69
C ASN A 158 -7.06 24.59 15.64
N ARG A 159 -7.46 23.32 15.52
CA ARG A 159 -7.12 22.25 16.48
C ARG A 159 -5.75 21.61 16.25
N ALA A 160 -5.22 21.66 15.03
CA ALA A 160 -3.95 21.04 14.66
C ALA A 160 -3.17 21.92 13.70
N ARG A 161 -1.87 21.66 13.57
CA ARG A 161 -1.00 22.32 12.58
C ARG A 161 -0.79 21.48 11.32
N PHE A 162 -1.07 20.18 11.40
CA PHE A 162 -0.98 19.25 10.28
C PHE A 162 -2.24 18.39 10.20
N TYR A 163 -2.78 18.22 8.99
CA TYR A 163 -3.97 17.43 8.72
C TYR A 163 -3.67 16.42 7.62
N LEU A 164 -3.96 15.14 7.87
CA LEU A 164 -3.97 14.09 6.85
C LEU A 164 -5.37 13.50 6.76
N THR A 165 -6.01 13.75 5.61
CA THR A 165 -7.39 13.33 5.33
C THR A 165 -7.41 12.30 4.23
N TYR A 166 -7.89 11.09 4.55
CA TYR A 166 -8.00 9.98 3.60
C TYR A 166 -9.37 9.99 2.89
N LEU A 167 -9.34 9.92 1.56
CA LEU A 167 -10.51 10.00 0.67
C LEU A 167 -10.60 8.71 -0.17
N PRO A 168 -11.26 7.65 0.32
CA PRO A 168 -11.26 6.33 -0.30
C PRO A 168 -12.26 6.13 -1.44
N ASP A 169 -13.23 7.03 -1.65
CA ASP A 169 -14.39 6.73 -2.49
C ASP A 169 -14.02 6.51 -3.97
N ASN A 170 -12.98 7.19 -4.46
CA ASN A 170 -12.54 7.07 -5.84
C ASN A 170 -12.02 5.67 -6.19
N ASP A 171 -11.20 5.08 -5.32
CA ASP A 171 -10.65 3.74 -5.50
C ASP A 171 -11.77 2.70 -5.61
N LEU A 172 -12.68 2.70 -4.64
CA LEU A 172 -13.82 1.78 -4.58
C LEU A 172 -14.69 1.85 -5.82
N ARG A 173 -14.98 3.07 -6.29
CA ARG A 173 -15.81 3.25 -7.48
C ARG A 173 -15.08 2.81 -8.74
N SER A 174 -13.79 3.09 -8.85
CA SER A 174 -12.95 2.68 -9.97
C SER A 174 -12.83 1.16 -10.07
N HIS A 175 -12.72 0.44 -8.95
CA HIS A 175 -12.82 -1.03 -8.93
C HIS A 175 -14.15 -1.51 -9.54
N HIS A 176 -15.26 -0.86 -9.18
CA HIS A 176 -16.58 -1.27 -9.61
C HIS A 176 -16.91 -0.93 -11.08
N VAL A 177 -16.63 0.29 -11.56
CA VAL A 177 -17.02 0.74 -12.92
C VAL A 177 -15.86 0.78 -13.92
N GLY A 178 -14.62 0.61 -13.45
CA GLY A 178 -13.41 0.76 -14.24
C GLY A 178 -12.89 2.21 -14.25
N PRO A 179 -11.56 2.41 -14.31
CA PRO A 179 -10.94 3.73 -14.19
C PRO A 179 -11.36 4.69 -15.32
N MET A 180 -11.66 4.20 -16.52
CA MET A 180 -12.05 5.05 -17.65
C MET A 180 -13.49 5.56 -17.56
N GLN A 181 -14.35 4.91 -16.77
CA GLN A 181 -15.75 5.30 -16.58
C GLN A 181 -15.97 6.06 -15.26
N ASN A 182 -14.88 6.44 -14.57
CA ASN A 182 -14.93 6.96 -13.21
C ASN A 182 -14.88 8.49 -13.10
N ALA A 183 -15.07 9.24 -14.19
CA ALA A 183 -14.98 10.71 -14.21
C ALA A 183 -15.92 11.38 -13.19
N ALA A 184 -17.12 10.82 -12.97
CA ALA A 184 -18.06 11.34 -11.99
C ALA A 184 -17.53 11.28 -10.54
N SER A 185 -16.68 10.29 -10.21
CA SER A 185 -16.03 10.21 -8.90
C SER A 185 -15.02 11.33 -8.71
N LEU A 186 -14.25 11.64 -9.75
CA LEU A 186 -13.29 12.74 -9.72
C LEU A 186 -13.99 14.09 -9.55
N GLN A 187 -15.15 14.30 -10.18
CA GLN A 187 -15.96 15.51 -9.96
C GLN A 187 -16.50 15.62 -8.51
N ILE A 188 -16.82 14.49 -7.88
CA ILE A 188 -17.21 14.48 -6.46
C ILE A 188 -16.00 14.84 -5.61
N LEU A 189 -14.85 14.22 -5.84
CA LEU A 189 -13.59 14.51 -5.14
C LEU A 189 -13.20 15.99 -5.27
N ASP A 190 -13.26 16.55 -6.48
CA ASP A 190 -12.98 17.97 -6.75
C ASP A 190 -13.88 18.90 -5.92
N ARG A 191 -15.20 18.67 -5.94
CA ARG A 191 -16.15 19.43 -5.10
C ARG A 191 -15.88 19.29 -3.60
N GLN A 192 -15.49 18.10 -3.15
CA GLN A 192 -15.16 17.82 -1.76
C GLN A 192 -13.91 18.63 -1.33
N ILE A 193 -12.86 18.63 -2.15
CA ILE A 193 -11.63 19.44 -1.93
C ILE A 193 -11.95 20.93 -1.95
N GLY A 194 -12.70 21.41 -2.96
CA GLY A 194 -13.13 22.80 -3.05
C GLY A 194 -13.88 23.25 -1.80
N SER A 195 -14.80 22.41 -1.30
CA SER A 195 -15.53 22.73 -0.08
C SER A 195 -14.66 22.82 1.19
N LEU A 196 -13.50 22.16 1.20
CA LEU A 196 -12.51 22.27 2.28
C LEU A 196 -11.74 23.59 2.16
N LEU A 197 -11.34 23.98 0.94
CA LEU A 197 -10.72 25.29 0.69
C LEU A 197 -11.66 26.44 1.10
N ASP A 198 -12.95 26.35 0.76
CA ASP A 198 -13.96 27.33 1.17
C ASP A 198 -14.09 27.48 2.70
N SER A 199 -13.65 26.49 3.48
CA SER A 199 -13.71 26.56 4.94
C SER A 199 -12.73 27.56 5.57
N TYR A 200 -11.75 28.04 4.80
CA TYR A 200 -10.84 29.14 5.14
C TYR A 200 -11.43 30.52 4.79
N GLY A 201 -12.62 30.57 4.20
CA GLY A 201 -13.30 31.81 3.77
C GLY A 201 -13.07 32.16 2.30
N SER A 202 -11.86 31.92 1.77
CA SER A 202 -11.58 31.96 0.33
C SER A 202 -10.39 31.06 -0.01
N TRP A 203 -10.20 30.76 -1.30
CA TRP A 203 -9.05 29.96 -1.76
C TRP A 203 -7.72 30.71 -1.61
N ASP A 204 -7.73 32.04 -1.75
CA ASP A 204 -6.56 32.87 -1.50
C ASP A 204 -6.11 32.78 -0.04
N VAL A 205 -7.06 32.84 0.90
CA VAL A 205 -6.77 32.64 2.33
C VAL A 205 -6.28 31.22 2.58
N ALA A 206 -6.94 30.21 2.00
CA ALA A 206 -6.55 28.81 2.16
C ALA A 206 -5.10 28.54 1.72
N THR A 207 -4.67 29.13 0.61
CA THR A 207 -3.32 28.94 0.05
C THR A 207 -2.26 29.83 0.71
N ALA A 208 -2.67 30.96 1.30
CA ALA A 208 -1.78 31.81 2.11
C ALA A 208 -1.53 31.26 3.51
N GLU A 209 -2.54 30.66 4.15
CA GLU A 209 -2.46 30.18 5.54
C GLU A 209 -1.96 28.73 5.66
N ALA A 210 -2.11 27.92 4.60
CA ALA A 210 -1.76 26.50 4.64
C ALA A 210 -0.99 26.05 3.40
N LYS A 211 -0.13 25.04 3.62
CA LYS A 211 0.51 24.27 2.55
C LYS A 211 -0.38 23.09 2.20
N TRP A 212 -0.54 22.81 0.91
CA TRP A 212 -1.42 21.77 0.41
C TRP A 212 -0.61 20.70 -0.32
N LEU A 213 -0.99 19.43 -0.11
CA LEU A 213 -0.53 18.29 -0.87
C LEU A 213 -1.70 17.35 -1.11
N ILE A 214 -2.05 17.15 -2.38
CA ILE A 214 -3.00 16.14 -2.83
C ILE A 214 -2.18 15.09 -3.56
N VAL A 215 -2.24 13.84 -3.10
CA VAL A 215 -1.45 12.75 -3.66
C VAL A 215 -2.24 11.45 -3.61
N GLY A 216 -2.16 10.66 -4.70
CA GLY A 216 -2.68 9.30 -4.73
C GLY A 216 -1.63 8.30 -4.23
N ASP A 217 -2.07 7.25 -3.53
CA ASP A 217 -1.20 6.17 -3.05
C ASP A 217 -0.87 5.13 -4.14
N HIS A 218 -1.78 4.93 -5.10
CA HIS A 218 -1.55 4.18 -6.33
C HIS A 218 -2.47 4.67 -7.46
N ALA A 219 -2.22 4.19 -8.68
CA ALA A 219 -3.10 4.37 -9.83
C ALA A 219 -3.87 3.07 -10.11
N GLN A 220 -4.68 3.03 -11.18
CA GLN A 220 -5.49 1.88 -11.55
C GLN A 220 -5.54 1.72 -13.07
N THR A 221 -5.61 0.48 -13.51
CA THR A 221 -5.83 0.09 -14.90
C THR A 221 -7.07 -0.78 -15.03
N GLU A 222 -7.58 -0.91 -16.26
CA GLU A 222 -8.71 -1.82 -16.53
C GLU A 222 -8.28 -3.28 -16.37
N VAL A 223 -9.19 -4.08 -15.81
CA VAL A 223 -9.09 -5.54 -15.74
C VAL A 223 -10.35 -6.16 -16.33
N GLY A 224 -10.22 -7.37 -16.87
CA GLY A 224 -11.33 -8.03 -17.56
C GLY A 224 -11.30 -7.87 -19.07
N GLY A 225 -12.44 -8.15 -19.71
CA GLY A 225 -12.60 -8.14 -21.17
C GLY A 225 -12.16 -9.43 -21.89
N GLN A 226 -11.55 -10.37 -21.18
CA GLN A 226 -11.14 -11.67 -21.72
C GLN A 226 -11.44 -12.81 -20.74
N GLU A 227 -11.65 -14.01 -21.26
CA GLU A 227 -11.88 -15.19 -20.42
C GLU A 227 -10.64 -15.50 -19.57
N GLY A 228 -10.85 -15.96 -18.34
CA GLY A 228 -9.74 -16.31 -17.45
C GLY A 228 -8.88 -15.14 -16.97
N TYR A 229 -9.31 -13.88 -17.14
CA TYR A 229 -8.54 -12.70 -16.69
C TYR A 229 -8.22 -12.69 -15.19
N SER A 230 -9.07 -13.33 -14.38
CA SER A 230 -9.00 -13.33 -12.93
C SER A 230 -8.53 -14.69 -12.44
N ILE A 231 -7.30 -14.73 -11.93
CA ILE A 231 -6.59 -15.96 -11.60
C ILE A 231 -6.72 -16.23 -10.10
N ASN A 232 -7.45 -17.28 -9.74
CA ASN A 232 -7.44 -17.75 -8.35
C ASN A 232 -6.12 -18.48 -8.07
N VAL A 233 -5.20 -17.81 -7.36
CA VAL A 233 -3.85 -18.33 -7.10
C VAL A 233 -3.84 -19.63 -6.28
N TYR A 234 -4.90 -19.95 -5.55
CA TYR A 234 -4.99 -21.19 -4.77
C TYR A 234 -5.48 -22.39 -5.58
N LYS A 235 -5.94 -22.16 -6.82
CA LYS A 235 -6.43 -23.21 -7.74
C LYS A 235 -5.64 -23.29 -9.03
N ALA A 236 -4.92 -22.23 -9.37
CA ALA A 236 -4.21 -22.09 -10.64
C ALA A 236 -2.93 -22.95 -10.68
N PHE A 237 -2.21 -23.07 -9.57
CA PHE A 237 -1.04 -23.95 -9.50
C PHE A 237 -1.46 -25.43 -9.59
N LYS A 238 -0.77 -26.20 -10.44
CA LYS A 238 -1.02 -27.60 -10.79
C LYS A 238 0.13 -28.52 -10.43
N SER A 239 1.36 -28.02 -10.48
CA SER A 239 2.58 -28.82 -10.27
C SER A 239 3.26 -28.55 -8.93
N VAL A 240 2.77 -27.59 -8.16
CA VAL A 240 3.27 -27.22 -6.83
C VAL A 240 2.12 -27.09 -5.83
N SER A 241 2.37 -27.49 -4.58
CA SER A 241 1.40 -27.44 -3.48
C SER A 241 1.35 -26.05 -2.86
N VAL A 242 0.22 -25.35 -3.01
CA VAL A 242 -0.01 -24.04 -2.41
C VAL A 242 -0.71 -24.21 -1.06
N LEU A 243 -0.22 -23.55 -0.01
CA LEU A 243 -0.91 -23.44 1.28
C LEU A 243 -2.28 -22.75 1.06
N PRO A 244 -3.40 -23.43 1.29
CA PRO A 244 -4.72 -22.87 1.04
C PRO A 244 -4.99 -21.61 1.85
N PHE A 245 -5.78 -20.70 1.28
CA PHE A 245 -6.14 -19.47 1.97
C PHE A 245 -6.87 -19.76 3.29
N GLY A 246 -6.41 -19.12 4.37
CA GLY A 246 -6.97 -19.26 5.72
C GLY A 246 -6.37 -20.40 6.55
N LEU A 247 -5.55 -21.26 5.95
CA LEU A 247 -4.79 -22.25 6.70
C LEU A 247 -3.46 -21.67 7.23
N ARG A 248 -2.87 -22.40 8.17
CA ARG A 248 -1.58 -22.11 8.78
C ARG A 248 -0.60 -23.24 8.51
N GLY A 249 0.68 -22.97 8.74
CA GLY A 249 1.71 -24.01 8.70
C GLY A 249 2.17 -24.30 7.27
N LEU A 250 2.93 -23.37 6.69
CA LEU A 250 3.50 -23.57 5.35
C LEU A 250 4.44 -24.79 5.33
N ARG A 251 5.36 -24.87 6.30
CA ARG A 251 6.32 -25.98 6.38
C ARG A 251 5.72 -27.21 7.03
N SER A 252 5.01 -27.02 8.13
CA SER A 252 4.37 -28.11 8.89
C SER A 252 3.26 -28.81 8.10
N GLY A 253 2.60 -28.10 7.19
CA GLY A 253 1.57 -28.66 6.30
C GLY A 253 2.09 -29.31 5.01
N ASN A 254 3.41 -29.45 4.83
CA ASN A 254 4.02 -30.00 3.60
C ASN A 254 3.57 -29.29 2.30
N HIS A 255 3.38 -27.97 2.36
CA HIS A 255 3.15 -27.16 1.18
C HIS A 255 4.47 -26.65 0.59
N ASP A 256 4.51 -26.40 -0.71
CA ASP A 256 5.69 -25.89 -1.41
C ASP A 256 5.78 -24.36 -1.31
N LEU A 257 4.63 -23.67 -1.31
CA LEU A 257 4.57 -22.22 -1.22
C LEU A 257 3.29 -21.69 -0.55
N ALA A 258 3.37 -20.46 -0.04
CA ALA A 258 2.22 -19.62 0.26
C ALA A 258 2.18 -18.45 -0.73
N VAL A 259 0.99 -18.03 -1.17
CA VAL A 259 0.83 -16.96 -2.16
C VAL A 259 -0.11 -15.90 -1.60
N ALA A 260 0.40 -14.67 -1.47
CA ALA A 260 -0.39 -13.52 -1.07
C ALA A 260 -0.76 -12.71 -2.31
N ALA A 261 -2.00 -12.89 -2.79
CA ALA A 261 -2.56 -12.12 -3.89
C ALA A 261 -2.80 -10.67 -3.44
N ASN A 262 -2.18 -9.73 -4.15
CA ASN A 262 -2.32 -8.28 -3.97
C ASN A 262 -2.74 -7.69 -5.31
N ASP A 263 -3.91 -8.15 -5.78
CA ASP A 263 -4.54 -7.68 -7.01
C ASP A 263 -3.72 -7.96 -8.27
N ARG A 264 -3.17 -6.95 -8.93
CA ARG A 264 -2.33 -7.12 -10.13
C ARG A 264 -0.88 -7.50 -9.79
N SER A 265 -0.63 -7.97 -8.58
CA SER A 265 0.63 -8.60 -8.16
C SER A 265 0.38 -9.73 -7.14
N ALA A 266 1.38 -10.57 -6.92
CA ALA A 266 1.36 -11.50 -5.80
C ALA A 266 2.76 -11.68 -5.20
N LEU A 267 2.82 -11.81 -3.87
CA LEU A 267 4.02 -12.18 -3.14
C LEU A 267 4.01 -13.69 -2.90
N ILE A 268 5.14 -14.33 -3.12
CA ILE A 268 5.30 -15.79 -3.09
C ILE A 268 6.34 -16.14 -2.03
N TYR A 269 5.93 -17.01 -1.12
CA TYR A 269 6.71 -17.44 0.03
C TYR A 269 7.04 -18.91 -0.12
N LEU A 270 8.30 -19.25 -0.35
CA LEU A 270 8.70 -20.63 -0.58
C LEU A 270 8.88 -21.38 0.75
N ALA A 271 8.39 -22.61 0.86
CA ALA A 271 8.65 -23.42 2.04
C ALA A 271 10.14 -23.75 2.17
N ARG A 272 10.78 -24.02 1.02
CA ARG A 272 12.21 -24.35 0.85
C ARG A 272 12.75 -23.75 -0.46
N PRO A 273 14.05 -23.43 -0.55
CA PRO A 273 14.64 -22.81 -1.75
C PRO A 273 14.47 -23.63 -3.04
N GLU A 274 14.47 -24.96 -2.93
CA GLU A 274 14.39 -25.87 -4.09
C GLU A 274 13.03 -25.78 -4.82
N ALA A 275 11.99 -25.26 -4.15
CA ALA A 275 10.68 -25.03 -4.75
C ALA A 275 10.69 -23.88 -5.78
N GLN A 276 11.73 -23.03 -5.80
CA GLN A 276 11.81 -21.88 -6.71
C GLN A 276 11.76 -22.30 -8.18
N SER A 277 12.56 -23.29 -8.59
CA SER A 277 12.62 -23.69 -10.00
C SER A 277 11.29 -24.28 -10.52
N PRO A 278 10.63 -25.21 -9.81
CA PRO A 278 9.27 -25.65 -10.17
C PRO A 278 8.26 -24.49 -10.25
N VAL A 279 8.27 -23.57 -9.28
CA VAL A 279 7.36 -22.41 -9.26
C VAL A 279 7.60 -21.49 -10.46
N VAL A 280 8.85 -21.18 -10.80
CA VAL A 280 9.20 -20.39 -12.00
C VAL A 280 8.74 -21.10 -13.26
N GLY A 281 8.99 -22.40 -13.39
CA GLY A 281 8.61 -23.19 -14.56
C GLY A 281 7.10 -23.24 -14.77
N GLU A 282 6.32 -23.27 -13.68
CA GLU A 282 4.87 -23.20 -13.75
C GLU A 282 4.35 -21.80 -14.11
N LEU A 283 4.81 -20.76 -13.41
CA LEU A 283 4.42 -19.37 -13.66
C LEU A 283 4.76 -18.91 -15.08
N SER A 284 5.83 -19.45 -15.66
CA SER A 284 6.23 -19.11 -17.03
C SER A 284 5.24 -19.58 -18.10
N ARG A 285 4.29 -20.46 -17.75
CA ARG A 285 3.20 -20.89 -18.64
C ARG A 285 1.96 -20.02 -18.53
N TRP A 286 1.91 -19.10 -17.57
CA TRP A 286 0.74 -18.28 -17.33
C TRP A 286 0.80 -17.01 -18.19
N GLN A 287 -0.09 -16.89 -19.16
CA GLN A 287 -0.25 -15.66 -19.96
C GLN A 287 -0.60 -14.43 -19.10
N SER A 288 -1.11 -14.66 -17.89
CA SER A 288 -1.45 -13.63 -16.92
C SER A 288 -0.25 -13.01 -16.21
N VAL A 289 0.97 -13.56 -16.37
CA VAL A 289 2.17 -13.08 -15.67
C VAL A 289 3.04 -12.25 -16.61
N ASP A 290 3.21 -10.97 -16.30
CA ASP A 290 4.10 -10.07 -17.02
C ASP A 290 5.56 -10.27 -16.60
N ARG A 291 5.83 -10.25 -15.29
CA ARG A 291 7.18 -10.41 -14.75
C ARG A 291 7.18 -11.36 -13.57
N ILE A 292 8.20 -12.21 -13.53
CA ILE A 292 8.55 -13.02 -12.36
C ILE A 292 9.81 -12.40 -11.77
N MET A 293 9.78 -12.15 -10.46
CA MET A 293 10.88 -11.56 -9.72
C MET A 293 11.25 -12.46 -8.55
N GLY A 294 12.51 -12.51 -8.19
CA GLY A 294 12.92 -13.28 -7.02
C GLY A 294 14.31 -12.96 -6.52
N ARG A 295 14.68 -13.69 -5.48
CA ARG A 295 15.98 -13.56 -4.82
C ARG A 295 16.93 -14.68 -5.25
N GLU A 296 18.22 -14.40 -5.10
CA GLU A 296 19.34 -15.32 -5.26
C GLU A 296 20.36 -15.07 -4.15
N ASP A 297 21.34 -15.98 -4.04
CA ASP A 297 22.45 -15.85 -3.09
C ASP A 297 23.29 -14.59 -3.36
N GLY A 298 24.01 -14.15 -2.33
CA GLY A 298 24.92 -12.99 -2.44
C GLY A 298 24.19 -11.63 -2.58
N GLY A 299 22.92 -11.57 -2.20
CA GLY A 299 22.11 -10.34 -2.21
C GLY A 299 21.59 -9.94 -3.58
N TRP A 300 21.70 -10.82 -4.58
CA TRP A 300 21.16 -10.58 -5.91
C TRP A 300 19.65 -10.73 -5.95
N LEU A 301 19.01 -9.83 -6.66
CA LEU A 301 17.62 -9.91 -7.09
C LEU A 301 17.60 -10.18 -8.59
N TRP A 302 16.56 -10.83 -9.08
CA TRP A 302 16.40 -11.09 -10.50
C TRP A 302 14.99 -10.80 -10.98
N ALA A 303 14.91 -10.49 -12.27
CA ALA A 303 13.67 -10.37 -13.01
C ALA A 303 13.74 -11.23 -14.27
N LEU A 304 12.63 -11.88 -14.59
CA LEU A 304 12.44 -12.75 -15.75
C LEU A 304 11.20 -12.28 -16.50
N ASP A 305 11.35 -12.12 -17.81
CA ASP A 305 10.23 -12.09 -18.73
C ASP A 305 9.90 -13.54 -19.13
N PRO A 306 8.77 -14.11 -18.66
CA PRO A 306 8.45 -15.51 -18.89
C PRO A 306 8.15 -15.83 -20.36
N HIS A 307 7.80 -14.84 -21.18
CA HIS A 307 7.40 -15.04 -22.57
C HIS A 307 8.59 -15.03 -23.53
N SER A 308 9.61 -14.22 -23.24
CA SER A 308 10.85 -14.20 -24.03
C SER A 308 11.98 -15.04 -23.42
N GLY A 309 11.86 -15.45 -22.15
CA GLY A 309 12.91 -16.13 -21.40
C GLY A 309 14.09 -15.25 -21.02
N ARG A 310 14.04 -13.95 -21.35
CA ARG A 310 15.09 -12.99 -21.04
C ARG A 310 15.12 -12.71 -19.54
N ARG A 311 16.32 -12.59 -19.00
CA ARG A 311 16.56 -12.42 -17.56
C ARG A 311 17.60 -11.33 -17.30
N MET A 312 17.43 -10.65 -16.19
CA MET A 312 18.46 -9.82 -15.57
C MET A 312 18.55 -10.11 -14.08
N ARG A 313 19.68 -9.76 -13.50
CA ARG A 313 19.88 -9.66 -12.06
C ARG A 313 20.50 -8.33 -11.69
N PHE A 314 20.20 -7.87 -10.48
CA PHE A 314 20.66 -6.60 -9.96
C PHE A 314 20.81 -6.64 -8.43
N ARG A 315 21.63 -5.73 -7.90
CA ARG A 315 21.72 -5.44 -6.46
C ARG A 315 22.18 -4.00 -6.25
N ARG A 316 21.91 -3.45 -5.07
CA ARG A 316 22.33 -2.10 -4.69
C ARG A 316 23.87 -1.96 -4.74
N GLY A 317 24.35 -0.77 -5.10
CA GLY A 317 25.78 -0.44 -5.25
C GLY A 317 26.21 -0.45 -6.71
N GLY A 318 27.50 -0.36 -7.04
CA GLY A 318 27.95 -0.48 -8.44
C GLY A 318 27.88 0.81 -9.28
N TRP A 319 28.03 0.66 -10.59
CA TRP A 319 28.29 1.76 -11.52
C TRP A 319 27.02 2.48 -12.03
N TRP A 320 25.94 1.73 -12.24
CA TRP A 320 24.75 2.26 -12.90
C TRP A 320 23.97 3.15 -11.94
N ARG A 321 23.50 4.30 -12.40
CA ARG A 321 22.65 5.20 -11.61
C ARG A 321 21.24 5.26 -12.17
N ASP A 322 20.23 5.03 -11.34
CA ASP A 322 18.84 5.22 -11.75
C ASP A 322 18.43 6.70 -11.79
N GLU A 323 17.19 6.96 -12.21
CA GLU A 323 16.67 8.32 -12.36
C GLU A 323 16.53 9.10 -11.04
N ARG A 324 16.62 8.40 -9.90
CA ARG A 324 16.50 8.95 -8.53
C ARG A 324 17.84 8.99 -7.81
N GLY A 325 18.90 8.56 -8.48
CA GLY A 325 20.27 8.66 -8.02
C GLY A 325 20.79 7.45 -7.25
N ALA A 326 20.00 6.39 -7.04
CA ALA A 326 20.52 5.18 -6.42
C ALA A 326 21.43 4.44 -7.40
N THR A 327 22.38 3.68 -6.84
CA THR A 327 23.38 2.95 -7.64
C THR A 327 23.08 1.46 -7.67
N TRP A 328 23.29 0.85 -8.84
CA TRP A 328 22.98 -0.54 -9.13
C TRP A 328 24.10 -1.27 -9.87
N GLU A 329 24.38 -2.50 -9.42
CA GLU A 329 25.16 -3.48 -10.17
C GLU A 329 24.16 -4.32 -10.95
N ILE A 330 24.35 -4.48 -12.25
CA ILE A 330 23.41 -5.14 -13.16
C ILE A 330 24.17 -6.16 -14.01
N ALA A 331 23.55 -7.32 -14.22
CA ALA A 331 23.99 -8.32 -15.19
C ALA A 331 22.79 -8.93 -15.94
N GLY A 332 22.97 -9.26 -17.22
CA GLY A 332 21.90 -9.77 -18.08
C GLY A 332 21.25 -8.66 -18.92
N ASP A 333 20.00 -8.85 -19.36
CA ASP A 333 19.29 -7.92 -20.24
C ASP A 333 18.46 -6.90 -19.43
N PRO A 334 18.90 -5.62 -19.28
CA PRO A 334 18.14 -4.59 -18.58
C PRO A 334 16.79 -4.28 -19.23
N GLY A 335 16.61 -4.63 -20.51
CA GLY A 335 15.35 -4.52 -21.24
C GLY A 335 14.23 -5.40 -20.67
N VAL A 336 14.53 -6.38 -19.82
CA VAL A 336 13.52 -7.12 -19.04
C VAL A 336 12.68 -6.16 -18.20
N LEU A 337 13.30 -5.15 -17.58
CA LEU A 337 12.61 -4.13 -16.80
C LEU A 337 12.47 -2.81 -17.59
N ASP A 338 12.49 -2.87 -18.93
CA ASP A 338 12.44 -1.69 -19.83
C ASP A 338 13.38 -0.58 -19.38
N LEU A 339 14.59 -0.97 -18.94
CA LEU A 339 15.66 -0.04 -18.59
C LEU A 339 16.56 0.15 -19.80
N ARG A 340 16.82 1.41 -20.14
CA ARG A 340 17.70 1.79 -21.25
C ARG A 340 18.96 2.44 -20.71
N GLU A 341 20.10 1.96 -21.18
CA GLU A 341 21.40 2.49 -20.79
C GLU A 341 21.67 3.81 -21.55
N SER A 342 22.10 4.84 -20.81
CA SER A 342 22.51 6.13 -21.37
C SER A 342 23.73 6.64 -20.60
N GLY A 343 24.92 6.36 -21.12
CA GLY A 343 26.18 6.59 -20.41
C GLY A 343 26.24 5.74 -19.13
N ALA A 344 26.39 6.37 -17.97
CA ALA A 344 26.35 5.69 -16.65
C ALA A 344 24.95 5.73 -15.99
N ARG A 345 23.90 6.09 -16.75
CA ARG A 345 22.54 6.23 -16.24
C ARG A 345 21.61 5.18 -16.83
N LEU A 346 20.62 4.81 -16.04
CA LEU A 346 19.48 4.01 -16.45
C LEU A 346 18.29 4.94 -16.66
N VAL A 347 17.69 4.89 -17.83
CA VAL A 347 16.44 5.57 -18.16
C VAL A 347 15.32 4.55 -18.02
N GLU A 348 14.32 4.89 -17.21
CA GLU A 348 13.18 4.01 -16.90
C GLU A 348 12.11 4.13 -17.99
N GLY A 349 11.57 2.99 -18.41
CA GLY A 349 10.43 2.92 -19.32
C GLY A 349 9.11 2.63 -18.61
N ILE A 350 8.40 1.58 -19.03
CA ILE A 350 7.05 1.25 -18.54
C ILE A 350 7.01 0.73 -17.10
N TYR A 351 8.15 0.44 -16.48
CA TYR A 351 8.29 -0.03 -15.10
C TYR A 351 8.99 1.03 -14.23
N PRO A 352 8.25 2.02 -13.70
CA PRO A 352 8.84 3.10 -12.92
C PRO A 352 9.42 2.59 -11.60
N ASP A 353 10.62 3.06 -11.27
CA ASP A 353 11.39 2.73 -10.06
C ASP A 353 11.52 1.20 -9.83
N ALA A 354 11.63 0.42 -10.90
CA ALA A 354 11.48 -1.04 -10.84
C ALA A 354 12.47 -1.70 -9.87
N LEU A 355 13.75 -1.31 -9.91
CA LEU A 355 14.80 -1.91 -9.08
C LEU A 355 14.52 -1.70 -7.58
N SER A 356 14.22 -0.47 -7.17
CA SER A 356 13.87 -0.14 -5.77
C SER A 356 12.58 -0.83 -5.31
N ARG A 357 11.57 -0.90 -6.18
CA ARG A 357 10.27 -1.51 -5.85
C ARG A 357 10.38 -3.02 -5.69
N ILE A 358 11.13 -3.68 -6.56
CA ILE A 358 11.38 -5.12 -6.46
C ILE A 358 12.17 -5.44 -5.19
N GLU A 359 13.22 -4.68 -4.89
CA GLU A 359 13.98 -4.82 -3.65
C GLU A 359 13.09 -4.65 -2.41
N GLY A 360 12.22 -3.64 -2.40
CA GLY A 360 11.26 -3.41 -1.33
C GLY A 360 10.31 -4.60 -1.11
N ALA A 361 9.75 -5.15 -2.19
CA ALA A 361 8.80 -6.27 -2.15
C ALA A 361 9.45 -7.60 -1.74
N LEU A 362 10.66 -7.86 -2.21
CA LEU A 362 11.40 -9.11 -1.95
C LEU A 362 12.15 -9.09 -0.61
N THR A 363 12.05 -8.02 0.18
CA THR A 363 12.58 -8.07 1.55
C THR A 363 11.76 -9.02 2.44
N GLY A 364 10.45 -9.10 2.20
CA GLY A 364 9.53 -9.94 2.96
C GLY A 364 9.19 -11.30 2.32
N SER A 365 9.57 -11.54 1.06
CA SER A 365 9.18 -12.71 0.27
C SER A 365 10.33 -13.20 -0.60
N GLU A 366 10.35 -14.48 -0.99
CA GLU A 366 11.42 -15.02 -1.86
C GLU A 366 11.18 -14.72 -3.34
N MET A 367 9.92 -14.60 -3.73
CA MET A 367 9.51 -14.33 -5.09
C MET A 367 8.29 -13.39 -5.13
N ALA A 368 8.11 -12.72 -6.25
CA ALA A 368 6.92 -11.94 -6.57
C ALA A 368 6.57 -12.08 -8.04
N ILE A 369 5.30 -11.83 -8.37
CA ILE A 369 4.84 -11.74 -9.76
C ILE A 369 4.06 -10.46 -9.99
N SER A 370 4.20 -9.91 -11.19
CA SER A 370 3.41 -8.79 -11.72
C SER A 370 2.46 -9.31 -12.79
N ALA A 371 1.20 -8.88 -12.76
CA ALA A 371 0.20 -9.31 -13.74
C ALA A 371 0.39 -8.59 -15.09
N ALA A 372 0.10 -9.31 -16.17
CA ALA A 372 -0.04 -8.76 -17.51
C ALA A 372 -1.23 -7.79 -17.61
N PRO A 373 -1.24 -6.85 -18.59
CA PRO A 373 -2.38 -5.98 -18.85
C PRO A 373 -3.70 -6.75 -18.90
N GLY A 374 -4.75 -6.23 -18.27
CA GLY A 374 -6.08 -6.86 -18.22
C GLY A 374 -6.25 -8.03 -17.22
N PHE A 375 -5.17 -8.59 -16.67
CA PHE A 375 -5.23 -9.71 -15.71
C PHE A 375 -5.12 -9.26 -14.24
N GLU A 376 -5.61 -10.11 -13.33
CA GLU A 376 -5.48 -9.98 -11.87
C GLU A 376 -5.27 -11.33 -11.18
N PHE A 377 -4.72 -11.29 -9.96
CA PHE A 377 -4.58 -12.42 -9.05
C PHE A 377 -5.54 -12.27 -7.88
N THR A 378 -6.30 -13.31 -7.55
CA THR A 378 -7.35 -13.24 -6.53
C THR A 378 -7.32 -14.42 -5.58
N THR A 379 -8.00 -14.26 -4.44
CA THR A 379 -8.31 -15.34 -3.51
C THR A 379 -9.61 -16.10 -3.89
N GLY A 380 -10.12 -15.90 -5.11
CA GLY A 380 -11.44 -16.38 -5.54
C GLY A 380 -12.56 -15.34 -5.47
N PHE A 381 -12.27 -14.10 -5.08
CA PHE A 381 -13.19 -12.97 -5.10
C PHE A 381 -12.71 -11.92 -6.09
N LYS A 382 -13.61 -11.39 -6.91
CA LYS A 382 -13.32 -10.40 -7.96
C LYS A 382 -13.82 -9.03 -7.55
N LEU A 383 -13.01 -7.98 -7.77
CA LEU A 383 -13.36 -6.61 -7.38
C LEU A 383 -14.15 -5.85 -8.46
N GLY A 384 -13.93 -6.15 -9.74
CA GLY A 384 -14.73 -5.59 -10.84
C GLY A 384 -13.94 -5.36 -12.12
N HIS A 385 -13.97 -4.12 -12.61
CA HIS A 385 -13.49 -3.70 -13.93
C HIS A 385 -12.20 -2.85 -13.89
N GLY A 386 -11.79 -2.41 -12.70
CA GLY A 386 -10.53 -1.71 -12.47
C GLY A 386 -9.74 -2.40 -11.37
N ASN A 387 -8.41 -2.44 -11.48
CA ASN A 387 -7.56 -2.93 -10.40
C ASN A 387 -6.14 -2.31 -10.48
N HIS A 388 -5.26 -2.63 -9.54
CA HIS A 388 -3.92 -2.05 -9.41
C HIS A 388 -2.91 -3.01 -8.79
N GLY A 389 -1.67 -2.56 -8.60
CA GLY A 389 -0.62 -3.29 -7.87
C GLY A 389 0.47 -3.92 -8.72
N SER A 390 0.38 -3.90 -10.05
CA SER A 390 1.45 -4.38 -10.94
C SER A 390 2.68 -3.46 -10.92
N LEU A 391 3.78 -3.95 -11.51
CA LEU A 391 5.00 -3.17 -11.70
C LEU A 391 4.81 -2.03 -12.72
N MET A 392 3.78 -2.13 -13.57
CA MET A 392 3.57 -1.20 -14.68
C MET A 392 3.22 0.22 -14.24
N ALA A 393 3.56 1.18 -15.10
CA ALA A 393 3.31 2.60 -14.87
C ALA A 393 1.84 2.92 -14.61
N GLY A 394 0.90 2.26 -15.28
CA GLY A 394 -0.54 2.49 -15.12
C GLY A 394 -1.09 2.20 -13.71
N ASP A 395 -0.41 1.35 -12.95
CA ASP A 395 -0.80 1.03 -11.57
C ASP A 395 0.01 1.83 -10.54
N THR A 396 1.14 2.39 -10.96
CA THR A 396 2.16 2.95 -10.07
C THR A 396 2.19 4.48 -10.09
N VAL A 397 2.10 5.08 -11.27
CA VAL A 397 2.32 6.52 -11.44
C VAL A 397 1.05 7.26 -11.03
N THR A 398 1.11 7.92 -9.89
CA THR A 398 0.05 8.83 -9.42
C THR A 398 0.39 10.28 -9.72
N ARG A 399 -0.56 11.17 -9.44
CA ARG A 399 -0.35 12.63 -9.47
C ARG A 399 -0.15 13.15 -8.06
N ALA A 400 0.74 14.13 -7.94
CA ALA A 400 0.87 14.97 -6.76
C ALA A 400 0.62 16.42 -7.18
N ILE A 401 -0.26 17.11 -6.45
CA ILE A 401 -0.53 18.54 -6.61
C ILE A 401 -0.15 19.20 -5.29
N SER A 402 0.73 20.20 -5.34
CA SER A 402 1.25 20.87 -4.16
C SER A 402 1.17 22.39 -4.26
N VAL A 403 0.79 23.04 -3.15
CA VAL A 403 0.83 24.51 -3.01
C VAL A 403 1.64 24.83 -1.76
N GLY A 404 2.72 25.63 -1.90
CA GLY A 404 3.59 26.02 -0.79
C GLY A 404 4.45 24.89 -0.19
N LEU A 405 4.41 23.69 -0.77
CA LEU A 405 5.23 22.54 -0.38
C LEU A 405 6.19 22.15 -1.51
N GLU A 406 7.48 22.09 -1.21
CA GLU A 406 8.51 21.66 -2.16
C GLU A 406 8.64 20.14 -2.17
N LEU A 407 8.56 19.56 -3.37
CA LEU A 407 8.81 18.15 -3.63
C LEU A 407 10.04 18.00 -4.53
N PRO A 408 10.78 16.87 -4.46
CA PRO A 408 11.86 16.61 -5.42
C PRO A 408 11.31 16.45 -6.84
N ALA A 409 12.17 16.60 -7.86
CA ALA A 409 11.76 16.61 -9.27
C ALA A 409 11.08 15.31 -9.74
N LYS A 410 11.46 14.16 -9.16
CA LYS A 410 10.85 12.85 -9.39
C LYS A 410 10.36 12.28 -8.05
N PRO A 411 9.25 12.80 -7.50
CA PRO A 411 8.83 12.46 -6.16
C PRO A 411 8.31 11.03 -6.07
N ARG A 412 8.61 10.38 -4.94
CA ARG A 412 7.98 9.14 -4.51
C ARG A 412 7.08 9.44 -3.31
N ILE A 413 6.14 8.54 -3.03
CA ILE A 413 5.33 8.62 -1.80
C ILE A 413 6.20 8.62 -0.53
N ILE A 414 7.39 8.01 -0.57
CA ILE A 414 8.35 8.04 0.54
C ILE A 414 9.03 9.41 0.74
N ASP A 415 8.90 10.34 -0.21
CA ASP A 415 9.41 11.71 -0.10
C ASP A 415 8.42 12.65 0.59
N VAL A 416 7.19 12.19 0.85
CA VAL A 416 6.13 12.98 1.52
C VAL A 416 6.52 13.34 2.95
N LEU A 417 6.92 12.37 3.77
CA LEU A 417 7.35 12.63 5.16
C LEU A 417 8.53 13.63 5.23
N PRO A 418 9.65 13.44 4.50
CA PRO A 418 10.74 14.41 4.48
C PRO A 418 10.29 15.82 4.07
N ALA A 419 9.44 15.94 3.04
CA ALA A 419 8.93 17.23 2.58
C ALA A 419 8.10 17.93 3.66
N ILE A 420 7.19 17.19 4.32
CA ILE A 420 6.36 17.70 5.41
C ILE A 420 7.25 18.13 6.59
N ALA A 421 8.19 17.29 7.03
CA ALA A 421 9.09 17.59 8.14
C ALA A 421 9.92 18.87 7.86
N LYS A 422 10.53 18.97 6.68
CA LYS A 422 11.25 20.17 6.23
C LYS A 422 10.34 21.40 6.25
N SER A 423 9.09 21.27 5.85
CA SER A 423 8.14 22.39 5.79
C SER A 423 7.81 23.01 7.15
N PHE A 424 8.02 22.26 8.25
CA PHE A 424 7.89 22.69 9.64
C PHE A 424 9.24 23.06 10.29
N GLY A 425 10.34 23.09 9.52
CA GLY A 425 11.68 23.36 10.06
C GLY A 425 12.26 22.22 10.89
N LEU A 426 11.72 21.01 10.76
CA LEU A 426 12.21 19.83 11.48
C LEU A 426 13.34 19.17 10.69
N PRO A 427 14.36 18.60 11.37
CA PRO A 427 15.36 17.80 10.69
C PRO A 427 14.71 16.59 10.04
N VAL A 428 15.21 16.18 8.87
CA VAL A 428 14.80 14.92 8.26
C VAL A 428 15.18 13.80 9.24
N PRO A 429 14.23 12.96 9.68
CA PRO A 429 14.52 11.89 10.62
C PRO A 429 15.72 11.04 10.19
N HIS A 430 16.71 10.84 11.06
CA HIS A 430 17.96 10.15 10.74
C HIS A 430 17.76 8.78 10.08
N HIS A 431 16.71 8.05 10.47
CA HIS A 431 16.37 6.73 9.92
C HIS A 431 16.00 6.76 8.42
N LEU A 432 15.60 7.92 7.87
CA LEU A 432 15.35 8.13 6.44
C LEU A 432 16.62 8.41 5.63
N VAL A 433 17.67 8.88 6.31
CA VAL A 433 18.97 9.18 5.68
C VAL A 433 19.77 7.90 5.54
N THR A 434 19.79 7.06 6.58
CA THR A 434 20.49 5.76 6.57
C THR A 434 19.87 4.75 5.61
N SER A 435 18.54 4.76 5.41
CA SER A 435 17.87 3.83 4.48
C SER A 435 18.01 4.20 3.00
N ARG A 436 18.44 5.44 2.69
CA ARG A 436 18.70 5.90 1.31
C ARG A 436 20.17 5.76 0.91
N GLN A 437 21.06 5.55 1.88
CA GLN A 437 22.50 5.35 1.66
C GLN A 437 22.93 3.88 1.75
N ALA A 438 22.09 3.02 2.33
CA ALA A 438 22.23 1.57 2.32
C ALA A 438 21.49 0.93 1.14
#